data_AF-A0A6C0RG29-F1
#
_entry.id   AF-A0A6C0RG29-F1
#
_cell.length_a   1.000
_cell.length_b   1.000
_cell.length_c   1.000
_cell.angle_alpha   90.00
_cell.angle_beta   90.00
_cell.angle_gamma   90.00
#
_symmetry.space_group_name_H-M   'P 1'
#
loop_
_entity.id
_entity.type
_entity.pdbx_description
1 polymer ?
#
loop_
_entity_poly.entity_id
_entity_poly.type
_entity_poly.pdbx_seq_one_letter_code
_entity_poly.pdbx_strand_id
1 'polypeptide(L)'
;MKKNISWITIIDVVVYALIIGFVAYGKIQSDVSPEAFARVIREDGWVEYLTALFLLLGSVLFAIKAVKARKDNNRKKIFFNALAAFVFFFGLGEEISWGKEFFR
;
A
#
# COMPACT_ATOMS: atom_id res chain seq x y z
N MET A 1 -29.10 13.41 -15.57
CA MET A 1 -28.34 12.17 -15.87
C MET A 1 -27.79 11.61 -14.56
N LYS A 2 -28.32 10.50 -14.03
CA LYS A 2 -27.72 9.85 -12.85
C LYS A 2 -26.40 9.21 -13.29
N LYS A 3 -25.28 9.76 -12.83
CA LYS A 3 -23.95 9.17 -13.05
C LYS A 3 -23.94 7.84 -12.29
N ASN A 4 -23.97 6.71 -12.99
CA ASN A 4 -23.80 5.41 -12.36
C ASN A 4 -22.38 5.37 -11.79
N ILE A 5 -22.28 5.47 -10.47
CA ILE A 5 -21.01 5.38 -9.76
C ILE A 5 -20.52 3.95 -9.92
N SER A 6 -19.37 3.78 -10.58
CA SER A 6 -18.77 2.47 -10.70
C SER A 6 -18.21 2.03 -9.35
N TRP A 7 -18.33 0.75 -9.03
CA TRP A 7 -17.62 0.10 -7.93
C TRP A 7 -16.13 0.46 -7.81
N ILE A 8 -15.43 0.63 -8.93
CA ILE A 8 -14.02 1.06 -8.96
C ILE A 8 -13.88 2.47 -8.36
N THR A 9 -14.78 3.39 -8.72
CA THR A 9 -14.80 4.75 -8.20
C THR A 9 -15.07 4.80 -6.69
N ILE A 10 -15.94 3.91 -6.18
CA ILE A 10 -16.19 3.81 -4.74
C ILE A 10 -14.93 3.34 -4.01
N ILE A 11 -14.26 2.32 -4.55
CA ILE A 11 -13.00 1.81 -4.00
C ILE A 11 -11.94 2.92 -3.99
N ASP A 12 -11.78 3.66 -5.08
CA ASP A 12 -10.83 4.77 -5.16
C ASP A 12 -11.10 5.84 -4.09
N VAL A 13 -12.37 6.23 -3.91
CA VAL A 13 -12.78 7.20 -2.89
C VAL A 13 -12.45 6.70 -1.48
N VAL A 14 -12.73 5.42 -1.19
CA VAL A 14 -12.41 4.82 0.12
C VAL A 14 -10.90 4.82 0.35
N VAL A 15 -10.11 4.42 -0.66
CA VAL A 15 -8.64 4.40 -0.56
C VAL A 15 -8.10 5.82 -0.33
N TYR A 16 -8.56 6.82 -1.09
CA TYR A 16 -8.12 8.20 -0.88
C TYR A 16 -8.53 8.75 0.48
N ALA A 17 -9.75 8.44 0.96
CA ALA A 17 -10.20 8.84 2.28
C ALA A 17 -9.33 8.21 3.40
N LEU A 18 -8.94 6.94 3.26
CA LEU A 18 -8.05 6.26 4.20
C LEU A 18 -6.66 6.91 4.21
N ILE A 19 -6.08 7.22 3.05
CA ILE A 19 -4.77 7.89 2.95
C ILE A 19 -4.81 9.26 3.62
N ILE A 20 -5.81 10.08 3.28
CA ILE A 20 -5.98 11.42 3.86
C ILE A 20 -6.19 11.32 5.38
N GLY A 21 -7.01 10.37 5.83
CA GLY A 21 -7.24 10.11 7.25
C GLY A 21 -5.97 9.73 7.99
N PHE A 22 -5.12 8.89 7.40
CA PHE A 22 -3.84 8.50 8.00
C PHE A 22 -2.87 9.67 8.14
N VAL A 23 -2.75 10.49 7.09
CA VAL A 23 -1.90 11.70 7.11
C VAL A 23 -2.41 12.70 8.15
N ALA A 24 -3.73 12.93 8.19
CA ALA A 24 -4.35 13.80 9.19
C ALA A 24 -4.13 13.26 10.62
N TYR A 25 -4.28 11.94 10.83
CA TYR A 25 -4.02 11.31 12.12
C TYR A 25 -2.57 11.51 12.57
N GLY A 26 -1.59 11.25 11.69
CA GLY A 26 -0.18 11.47 11.99
C GLY A 26 0.12 12.93 12.36
N LYS A 27 -0.49 13.89 11.64
CA LYS A 27 -0.36 15.31 11.94
C LYS A 27 -0.97 15.68 13.30
N ILE A 28 -2.16 15.19 13.62
CA ILE A 28 -2.79 15.42 14.92
C ILE A 28 -1.91 14.88 16.06
N GLN A 29 -1.37 13.67 15.92
CA GLN A 29 -0.47 13.10 16.94
C GLN A 29 0.83 13.91 17.09
N SER A 30 1.34 14.48 16.00
CA SER A 30 2.48 15.42 16.04
C SER A 30 2.19 16.70 16.82
N ASP A 31 0.94 17.17 16.84
CA ASP A 31 0.56 18.38 17.56
C ASP A 31 0.21 18.10 19.04
N VAL A 32 -0.12 16.85 19.39
CA VAL A 32 -0.43 16.43 20.77
C VAL A 32 0.82 16.35 21.64
N SER A 33 1.81 15.55 21.25
CA SER A 33 3.10 15.48 21.94
C SER A 33 4.15 14.73 21.11
N PRO A 34 5.46 14.96 21.36
CA PRO A 34 6.53 14.19 20.73
C PRO A 34 6.40 12.68 20.97
N GLU A 35 5.95 12.25 22.15
CA GLU A 35 5.78 10.83 22.52
C GLU A 35 4.57 10.18 21.85
N ALA A 36 3.50 10.96 21.61
CA ALA A 36 2.34 10.52 20.86
C ALA A 36 2.70 10.29 19.39
N PHE A 37 3.45 11.22 18.79
CA PHE A 37 3.98 11.05 17.44
C PHE A 37 4.96 9.89 17.35
N ALA A 38 5.88 9.76 18.31
CA ALA A 38 6.83 8.66 18.38
C ALA A 38 6.17 7.28 18.39
N ARG A 39 4.95 7.14 18.94
CA ARG A 39 4.17 5.90 18.87
C ARG A 39 3.60 5.60 17.49
N VAL A 40 3.35 6.63 16.67
CA VAL A 40 2.88 6.47 15.29
C VAL A 40 4.03 6.03 14.39
N ILE A 41 5.22 6.61 14.57
CA ILE A 41 6.42 6.32 13.76
C ILE A 41 7.31 5.23 14.38
N ARG A 42 6.81 4.50 15.37
CA ARG A 42 7.58 3.50 16.11
C ARG A 42 7.88 2.30 15.21
N GLU A 43 9.14 1.88 15.18
CA GLU A 43 9.57 0.61 14.61
C GLU A 43 8.89 -0.57 15.35
N ASP A 44 8.30 -1.50 14.60
CA ASP A 44 7.35 -2.56 15.01
C ASP A 44 5.98 -2.05 15.50
N GLY A 45 5.51 -0.92 14.96
CA GLY A 45 4.21 -0.36 15.25
C GLY A 45 3.06 -0.99 14.44
N TRP A 46 1.82 -0.80 14.91
CA TRP A 46 0.62 -1.18 14.16
C TRP A 46 0.53 -0.50 12.78
N VAL A 47 1.17 0.67 12.62
CA VAL A 47 1.27 1.39 11.35
C VAL A 47 2.11 0.61 10.34
N GLU A 48 3.26 0.05 10.73
CA GLU A 48 4.09 -0.78 9.84
C GLU A 48 3.36 -2.04 9.40
N TYR A 49 2.70 -2.74 10.32
CA TYR A 49 1.89 -3.92 9.96
C TYR A 49 0.77 -3.58 8.97
N LEU A 50 0.17 -2.40 9.11
CA LEU A 50 -0.87 -1.95 8.20
C LEU A 50 -0.30 -1.53 6.84
N THR A 51 0.85 -0.84 6.81
CA THR A 51 1.58 -0.52 5.59
C THR A 51 2.00 -1.79 4.86
N ALA A 52 2.56 -2.77 5.58
CA ALA A 52 2.86 -4.11 5.07
C ALA A 52 1.62 -4.76 4.46
N LEU A 53 0.47 -4.75 5.15
CA LEU A 53 -0.78 -5.29 4.59
C LEU A 53 -1.15 -4.61 3.26
N PHE A 54 -1.08 -3.27 3.17
CA PHE A 54 -1.39 -2.57 1.93
C PHE A 54 -0.39 -2.85 0.81
N LEU A 55 0.90 -3.00 1.12
CA LEU A 55 1.93 -3.38 0.16
C LEU A 55 1.70 -4.80 -0.38
N LEU A 56 1.32 -5.75 0.49
CA LEU A 56 0.95 -7.10 0.09
C LEU A 56 -0.28 -7.09 -0.84
N LEU A 57 -1.34 -6.38 -0.45
CA LEU A 57 -2.56 -6.26 -1.26
C LEU A 57 -2.26 -5.61 -2.62
N GLY A 58 -1.43 -4.57 -2.64
CA GLY A 58 -0.96 -3.93 -3.86
C GLY A 58 -0.17 -4.88 -4.75
N SER A 59 0.77 -5.63 -4.19
CA SER A 59 1.55 -6.64 -4.90
C SER A 59 0.65 -7.70 -5.56
N VAL A 60 -0.30 -8.26 -4.80
CA VAL A 60 -1.27 -9.25 -5.32
C VAL A 60 -2.14 -8.65 -6.42
N LEU A 61 -2.64 -7.43 -6.24
CA LEU A 61 -3.47 -6.76 -7.24
C LEU A 61 -2.71 -6.56 -8.57
N PHE A 62 -1.46 -6.09 -8.50
CA PHE A 62 -0.62 -5.91 -9.69
C PHE A 62 -0.24 -7.25 -10.33
N ALA A 63 0.01 -8.30 -9.55
CA ALA A 63 0.23 -9.65 -10.07
C ALA A 63 -1.00 -10.16 -10.85
N ILE A 64 -2.22 -9.97 -10.31
CA ILE A 64 -3.47 -10.31 -11.00
C ILE A 64 -3.62 -9.51 -12.30
N LYS A 65 -3.30 -8.20 -12.29
CA LYS A 65 -3.32 -7.36 -13.50
C LYS A 65 -2.31 -7.82 -14.54
N ALA A 66 -1.11 -8.26 -14.12
CA ALA A 66 -0.11 -8.82 -15.03
C ALA A 66 -0.61 -10.10 -15.70
N VAL A 67 -1.25 -11.01 -14.94
CA VAL A 67 -1.85 -12.24 -15.48
C VAL A 67 -2.99 -11.92 -16.45
N LYS A 68 -3.87 -10.97 -16.11
CA LYS A 68 -4.95 -10.54 -17.02
C LYS A 68 -4.41 -9.95 -18.32
N ALA A 69 -3.34 -9.13 -18.25
CA ALA A 69 -2.72 -8.53 -19.42
C ALA A 69 -2.07 -9.54 -20.38
N ARG A 70 -1.81 -10.80 -19.93
CA ARG A 70 -1.39 -11.89 -20.82
C ARG A 70 -2.45 -12.25 -21.85
N LYS A 71 -3.74 -12.17 -21.48
CA LYS A 71 -4.86 -12.44 -22.41
C LYS A 71 -4.92 -11.42 -23.54
N ASP A 72 -4.56 -10.18 -23.24
CA ASP A 72 -4.55 -9.07 -24.20
C ASP A 72 -3.24 -8.99 -25.01
N ASN A 73 -2.31 -9.94 -24.81
CA ASN A 73 -0.98 -10.03 -25.42
C ASN A 73 -0.13 -8.73 -25.32
N ASN A 74 -0.46 -7.87 -24.36
CA ASN A 74 0.18 -6.56 -24.22
C ASN A 74 1.43 -6.66 -23.34
N ARG A 75 2.57 -6.95 -23.97
CA ARG A 75 3.87 -7.12 -23.30
C ARG A 75 4.28 -5.96 -22.41
N LYS A 76 3.98 -4.71 -22.80
CA LYS A 76 4.29 -3.52 -21.99
C LYS A 76 3.49 -3.52 -20.68
N LYS A 77 2.18 -3.78 -20.77
CA LYS A 77 1.32 -3.88 -19.57
C LYS A 77 1.73 -5.03 -18.67
N ILE A 78 2.11 -6.18 -19.24
CA ILE A 78 2.58 -7.33 -18.46
C ILE A 78 3.84 -6.95 -17.69
N PHE A 79 4.84 -6.38 -18.37
CA PHE A 79 6.10 -5.97 -17.74
C PHE A 79 5.88 -4.94 -16.63
N PHE A 80 5.11 -3.89 -16.91
CA PHE A 80 4.84 -2.84 -15.92
C PHE A 80 4.13 -3.38 -14.68
N ASN A 81 3.06 -4.18 -14.85
CA ASN A 81 2.33 -4.73 -13.72
C ASN A 81 3.16 -5.76 -12.95
N ALA A 82 3.99 -6.56 -13.62
CA ALA A 82 4.88 -7.51 -12.95
C ALA A 82 5.98 -6.79 -12.15
N LEU A 83 6.58 -5.74 -12.72
CA LEU A 83 7.56 -4.91 -12.03
C LEU A 83 6.93 -4.20 -10.83
N ALA A 84 5.73 -3.63 -10.98
CA ALA A 84 5.01 -3.02 -9.88
C ALA A 84 4.71 -4.04 -8.76
N ALA A 85 4.25 -5.25 -9.10
CA ALA A 85 4.03 -6.31 -8.11
C ALA A 85 5.31 -6.66 -7.34
N PHE A 86 6.45 -6.72 -8.04
CA PHE A 86 7.75 -7.00 -7.46
C PHE A 86 8.22 -5.88 -6.51
N VAL A 87 8.13 -4.62 -6.93
CA VAL A 87 8.52 -3.47 -6.08
C VAL A 87 7.68 -3.41 -4.80
N PHE A 88 6.36 -3.62 -4.90
CA PHE A 88 5.48 -3.63 -3.73
C PHE A 88 5.79 -4.81 -2.80
N PHE A 89 6.17 -5.97 -3.35
CA PHE A 89 6.58 -7.13 -2.56
C PHE A 89 7.91 -6.89 -1.82
N PHE A 90 8.85 -6.18 -2.46
CA PHE A 90 10.10 -5.80 -1.79
C PHE A 90 9.87 -4.79 -0.67
N GLY A 91 9.05 -3.76 -0.93
CA GLY A 91 8.65 -2.79 0.10
C GLY A 91 7.91 -3.47 1.27
N LEU A 92 7.04 -4.45 0.99
CA LEU A 92 6.45 -5.28 2.02
C LEU A 92 7.54 -5.89 2.91
N GLY A 93 8.57 -6.49 2.31
CA GLY A 93 9.69 -7.09 3.02
C GLY A 93 10.45 -6.12 3.92
N GLU A 94 10.66 -4.88 3.47
CA GLU A 94 11.27 -3.82 4.31
C GLU A 94 10.43 -3.53 5.56
N GLU A 95 9.10 -3.42 5.40
CA GLU A 95 8.18 -3.09 6.51
C GLU A 95 7.98 -4.24 7.51
N ILE A 96 8.05 -5.52 7.09
CA ILE A 96 7.98 -6.67 8.02
C ILE A 96 9.35 -7.07 8.60
N SER A 97 10.36 -6.21 8.47
CA SER A 97 11.71 -6.44 9.01
C SER A 97 12.48 -7.60 8.36
N TRP A 98 12.45 -7.80 7.03
CA TRP A 98 13.43 -8.67 6.35
C TRP A 98 14.88 -8.34 6.72
N GLY A 99 15.17 -7.09 7.11
CA GLY A 99 16.48 -6.65 7.62
C GLY A 99 16.90 -7.26 8.97
N LYS A 100 15.98 -7.71 9.83
CA LYS A 100 16.33 -8.30 11.15
C LYS A 100 16.81 -9.75 11.07
N GLU A 101 16.48 -10.48 10.00
CA GLU A 101 16.77 -11.92 9.86
C GLU A 101 17.87 -12.24 8.84
N PHE A 102 18.13 -11.35 7.86
CA PHE A 102 19.23 -11.52 6.90
C PHE A 102 20.52 -10.76 7.26
N PHE A 103 20.47 -9.76 8.15
CA PHE A 103 21.61 -8.91 8.50
C PHE A 103 21.94 -8.97 10.00
N ARG A 104 22.08 -10.19 10.52
CA ARG A 104 22.74 -10.48 11.80
C ARG A 104 23.86 -11.50 11.59
#